data_AF-A0A850LQJ9-F1
#
_entry.id   AF-A0A850LQJ9-F1
#
_cell.length_a   1.000
_cell.length_b   1.000
_cell.length_c   1.000
_cell.angle_alpha   90.00
_cell.angle_beta   90.00
_cell.angle_gamma   90.00
#
_symmetry.space_group_name_H-M   'P 1'
#
loop_
_entity.id
_entity.type
_entity.pdbx_description
1 polymer ?
#
loop_
_entity_poly.entity_id
_entity_poly.type
_entity_poly.pdbx_seq_one_letter_code
_entity_poly.pdbx_strand_id
1 'polypeptide(L)'
;MGRKDIAMGWAVLLNMVKEDVKSGKIKEWGAFAGELRGYTVLEGTPIEISDFTTQYAPFVTFTTHILLSVDEVEKVIKNMAK
;
A
#
# COMPACT_ATOMS: atom_id res chain seq x y z
N MET A 1 16.99 -7.45 -16.68
CA MET A 1 17.25 -7.85 -15.28
C MET A 1 16.99 -9.35 -15.16
N GLY A 2 17.90 -10.12 -14.58
CA GLY A 2 17.75 -11.58 -14.47
C GLY A 2 16.90 -11.99 -13.27
N ARG A 3 16.44 -13.26 -13.21
CA ARG A 3 15.65 -13.78 -12.07
C ARG A 3 16.35 -13.61 -10.71
N LYS A 4 17.69 -13.69 -10.69
CA LYS A 4 18.49 -13.51 -9.47
C LYS A 4 18.45 -12.06 -8.97
N ASP A 5 18.59 -11.09 -9.87
CA ASP A 5 18.56 -9.66 -9.54
C ASP A 5 17.18 -9.26 -9.00
N ILE A 6 16.11 -9.76 -9.65
CA ILE A 6 14.73 -9.55 -9.20
C ILE A 6 14.52 -10.14 -7.81
N ALA A 7 15.00 -11.37 -7.57
CA ALA A 7 14.88 -12.04 -6.27
C ALA A 7 15.59 -11.28 -5.15
N MET A 8 16.77 -10.71 -5.40
CA MET A 8 17.49 -9.90 -4.41
C MET A 8 16.74 -8.62 -4.06
N GLY A 9 16.24 -7.88 -5.06
CA GLY A 9 15.43 -6.68 -4.82
C GLY A 9 14.15 -6.99 -4.05
N TRP A 10 13.45 -8.07 -4.42
CA TRP A 10 12.25 -8.52 -3.72
C TRP A 10 12.51 -9.01 -2.29
N ALA A 11 13.66 -9.63 -2.03
CA ALA A 11 14.02 -10.07 -0.68
C ALA A 11 14.17 -8.87 0.28
N VAL A 12 14.78 -7.78 -0.18
CA VAL A 12 14.90 -6.54 0.61
C VAL A 12 13.52 -5.92 0.85
N LEU A 13 12.70 -5.77 -0.20
CA LEU A 13 11.32 -5.28 -0.10
C LEU A 13 10.51 -6.10 0.91
N LEU A 14 10.57 -7.44 0.82
CA LEU A 14 9.78 -8.33 1.68
C LEU A 14 10.18 -8.21 3.15
N ASN A 15 11.45 -7.93 3.46
CA ASN A 15 11.88 -7.70 4.84
C ASN A 15 11.28 -6.40 5.40
N MET A 16 11.29 -5.33 4.62
CA MET A 16 10.64 -4.06 5.00
C MET A 16 9.13 -4.24 5.23
N VAL A 17 8.45 -4.95 4.31
CA VAL A 17 7.01 -5.26 4.44
C VAL A 17 6.74 -6.03 5.74
N LYS A 18 7.56 -7.03 6.09
CA LYS A 18 7.38 -7.80 7.34
C LYS A 18 7.50 -6.91 8.58
N GLU A 19 8.41 -5.95 8.58
CA GLU A 19 8.57 -5.01 9.69
C GLU A 19 7.35 -4.07 9.81
N ASP A 20 6.86 -3.55 8.69
CA ASP A 20 5.70 -2.67 8.65
C ASP A 20 4.37 -3.38 8.97
N VAL A 21 4.25 -4.67 8.62
CA VAL A 21 3.15 -5.54 9.08
C VAL A 21 3.25 -5.76 10.59
N LYS A 22 4.44 -6.09 11.10
CA LYS A 22 4.65 -6.34 12.54
C LYS A 22 4.38 -5.09 13.39
N SER A 23 4.69 -3.90 12.88
CA SER A 23 4.43 -2.62 13.56
C SER A 23 2.97 -2.17 13.47
N GLY A 24 2.14 -2.82 12.64
CA GLY A 24 0.71 -2.50 12.48
C GLY A 24 0.42 -1.30 11.56
N LYS A 25 1.44 -0.79 10.86
CA LYS A 25 1.28 0.25 9.82
C LYS A 25 0.50 -0.30 8.62
N ILE A 26 0.85 -1.50 8.19
CA ILE A 26 0.14 -2.20 7.12
C ILE A 26 -1.05 -2.95 7.72
N LYS A 27 -2.26 -2.62 7.27
CA LYS A 27 -3.50 -3.31 7.65
C LYS A 27 -3.72 -4.58 6.82
N GLU A 28 -3.36 -4.50 5.55
CA GLU A 28 -3.46 -5.61 4.61
C GLU A 28 -2.36 -5.51 3.56
N TRP A 29 -1.81 -6.65 3.13
CA TRP A 29 -0.80 -6.71 2.09
C TRP A 29 -1.00 -7.97 1.25
N GLY A 30 -0.83 -7.84 -0.07
CA GLY A 30 -0.92 -8.97 -0.98
C GLY A 30 -0.14 -8.75 -2.26
N ALA A 31 0.33 -9.85 -2.84
CA ALA A 31 0.92 -9.90 -4.18
C ALA A 31 0.00 -10.68 -5.11
N PHE A 32 -0.12 -10.24 -6.36
CA PHE A 32 -0.89 -10.95 -7.37
C PHE A 32 -0.08 -12.13 -7.90
N ALA A 33 -0.68 -13.32 -7.91
CA ALA A 33 0.02 -14.55 -8.25
C ALA A 33 0.53 -14.51 -9.71
N GLY A 34 1.83 -14.75 -9.88
CA GLY A 34 2.49 -14.70 -11.20
C GLY A 34 2.86 -13.30 -11.69
N GLU A 35 2.59 -12.27 -10.88
CA GLU A 35 2.93 -10.88 -11.21
C GLU A 35 4.03 -10.32 -10.30
N LEU A 36 4.61 -9.20 -10.72
CA LEU A 36 5.52 -8.39 -9.88
C LEU A 36 4.78 -7.16 -9.32
N ARG A 37 3.51 -7.34 -8.94
CA ARG A 37 2.59 -6.30 -8.49
C ARG A 37 1.71 -6.83 -7.37
N GLY A 38 1.06 -5.91 -6.66
CA GLY A 38 0.22 -6.23 -5.52
C GLY A 38 -0.49 -5.00 -5.00
N TYR A 39 -0.94 -5.10 -3.76
CA TYR A 39 -1.62 -4.02 -3.06
C TYR A 39 -1.22 -3.99 -1.59
N THR A 40 -1.44 -2.84 -0.97
CA THR A 40 -1.33 -2.66 0.48
C THR A 40 -2.41 -1.70 0.93
N VAL A 41 -2.97 -1.94 2.10
CA VAL A 41 -3.90 -1.04 2.78
C VAL A 41 -3.21 -0.49 4.02
N LEU A 42 -3.28 0.82 4.18
CA LEU A 42 -2.79 1.54 5.35
C LEU A 42 -3.79 2.64 5.70
N GLU A 43 -3.79 3.04 6.97
CA GLU A 43 -4.61 4.13 7.49
C GLU A 43 -3.67 5.22 8.01
N GLY A 44 -3.94 6.47 7.63
CA GLY A 44 -3.13 7.60 8.06
C GLY A 44 -3.46 8.88 7.30
N THR A 45 -2.77 9.96 7.68
CA THR A 45 -2.83 11.23 6.98
C THR A 45 -2.08 11.17 5.64
N PRO A 46 -2.35 12.12 4.71
CA PRO A 46 -1.61 12.17 3.44
C PRO A 46 -0.09 12.25 3.60
N ILE A 47 0.40 12.89 4.67
CA ILE A 47 1.84 13.00 4.97
C ILE A 47 2.39 11.65 5.40
N GLU A 48 1.72 10.95 6.33
CA GLU A 48 2.15 9.62 6.79
C GLU A 48 2.12 8.59 5.66
N ILE A 49 1.10 8.65 4.79
CA ILE A 49 1.01 7.80 3.58
C ILE A 49 2.16 8.10 2.61
N SER A 50 2.52 9.38 2.43
CA SER A 50 3.62 9.78 1.54
C SER A 50 4.97 9.33 2.09
N ASP A 51 5.22 9.51 3.39
CA ASP A 51 6.43 9.02 4.06
C ASP A 51 6.54 7.49 3.94
N PHE A 52 5.43 6.78 4.22
CA PHE A 52 5.37 5.32 4.10
C PHE A 52 5.64 4.84 2.67
N THR A 53 5.09 5.50 1.64
CA THR A 53 5.26 5.02 0.26
C THR A 53 6.65 5.35 -0.30
N THR A 54 7.25 6.47 0.12
CA THR A 54 8.56 6.91 -0.40
C THR A 54 9.73 6.04 0.06
N GLN A 55 9.68 5.43 1.25
CA GLN A 55 10.71 4.45 1.67
C GLN A 55 10.83 3.25 0.71
N TYR A 56 9.77 2.91 -0.01
CA TYR A 56 9.72 1.80 -0.96
C TYR A 56 10.03 2.19 -2.42
N ALA A 57 10.24 3.49 -2.70
CA ALA A 57 10.47 4.02 -4.05
C ALA A 57 11.60 3.33 -4.86
N PRO A 58 12.67 2.78 -4.25
CA PRO A 58 13.68 2.02 -5.01
C PRO A 58 13.17 0.71 -5.61
N PHE A 59 12.07 0.15 -5.06
CA PHE A 59 11.61 -1.20 -5.38
C PHE A 59 10.26 -1.22 -6.10
N VAL A 60 9.38 -0.28 -5.79
CA VAL A 60 8.01 -0.25 -6.31
C VAL A 60 7.54 1.18 -6.58
N THR A 61 6.61 1.30 -7.52
CA THR A 61 5.88 2.55 -7.79
C THR A 61 4.46 2.39 -7.29
N PHE A 62 3.99 3.34 -6.48
CA PHE A 62 2.63 3.32 -5.95
C PHE A 62 1.66 4.12 -6.83
N THR A 63 0.43 3.62 -6.91
CA THR A 63 -0.74 4.42 -7.26
C THR A 63 -1.66 4.41 -6.04
N THR A 64 -1.86 5.58 -5.44
CA THR A 64 -2.58 5.72 -4.16
C THR A 64 -4.03 6.11 -4.42
N HIS A 65 -4.96 5.41 -3.78
CA HIS A 65 -6.39 5.71 -3.80
C HIS A 65 -6.88 5.94 -2.38
N ILE A 66 -7.62 7.04 -2.17
CA ILE A 66 -8.28 7.29 -0.88
C ILE A 66 -9.50 6.36 -0.79
N LEU A 67 -9.57 5.61 0.30
CA LEU A 67 -10.71 4.77 0.63
C LEU A 67 -11.62 5.52 1.61
N LEU A 68 -12.92 5.44 1.38
CA LEU A 68 -13.93 5.99 2.28
C LEU A 68 -14.57 4.85 3.08
N SER A 69 -14.83 5.12 4.35
CA SER A 69 -15.66 4.28 5.21
C SER A 69 -17.13 4.32 4.78
N VAL A 70 -17.91 3.34 5.25
CA VAL A 70 -19.36 3.26 4.99
C VAL A 70 -20.07 4.56 5.40
N ASP A 71 -19.73 5.11 6.56
CA ASP A 71 -20.34 6.34 7.09
C ASP A 71 -19.99 7.58 6.25
N GLU A 72 -18.78 7.66 5.71
CA GLU A 72 -18.36 8.74 4.82
C GLU A 72 -19.08 8.67 3.48
N VAL A 73 -19.22 7.47 2.92
CA VAL A 73 -20.03 7.25 1.70
C VAL A 73 -21.50 7.63 1.97
N GLU A 74 -22.06 7.26 3.12
CA GLU A 74 -23.43 7.64 3.49
C GLU A 74 -23.60 9.17 3.55
N LYS A 75 -22.64 9.90 4.11
CA LYS A 75 -22.64 11.37 4.09
C LYS A 75 -22.61 11.94 2.68
N VAL A 76 -21.81 11.38 1.78
CA VAL A 76 -21.77 11.80 0.36
C VAL A 76 -23.15 11.62 -0.28
N ILE A 77 -23.77 10.46 -0.11
CA ILE A 77 -25.11 10.15 -0.64
C ILE A 77 -26.16 11.13 -0.10
N LYS A 78 -26.16 11.39 1.21
CA LYS A 78 -27.08 12.36 1.84
C LYS A 78 -26.90 13.78 1.32
N ASN A 79 -25.68 14.18 0.97
CA ASN A 79 -25.41 15.49 0.39
C ASN A 79 -25.85 15.59 -1.07
N MET A 80 -25.80 14.49 -1.84
CA MET A 80 -26.29 14.46 -3.23
C MET A 80 -27.82 14.56 -3.33
N ALA A 81 -28.55 14.11 -2.31
CA ALA A 81 -30.01 14.15 -2.28
C ALA A 81 -30.59 15.52 -1.88
N LYS A 82 -29.75 16.53 -1.66
CA LYS A 82 -30.13 17.93 -1.38
C LYS A 82 -30.10 18.75 -2.66
#